data_AF-A0A3A0EMC5-F1
#
_entry.id   AF-A0A3A0EMC5-F1
#
_cell.length_a   1.000
_cell.length_b   1.000
_cell.length_c   1.000
_cell.angle_alpha   90.00
_cell.angle_beta   90.00
_cell.angle_gamma   90.00
#
_symmetry.space_group_name_H-M   'P 1'
#
loop_
_entity.id
_entity.type
_entity.pdbx_description
1 polymer ?
#
loop_
_entity_poly.entity_id
_entity_poly.type
_entity_poly.pdbx_seq_one_letter_code
_entity_poly.pdbx_strand_id
1 'polypeptide(L)'
;ATITTIHNLAFQGLFPMARLHALDLPVAAMAIDGVEFHGKISFLKAGLQHSDRLTTVSPTYAREICEPAHGFGLDGLLRHRRDRRSGDLVGILNGIDTREWDPATDRSIAARYSARSLALKQLNRAALGERLGLALQAETPLLGMISRITSQKGADLVIEAAPELLARGARLAVLGSGDAGLEARWRALAGKHPDRIAAQIGFDEALAHLIEAGADMFLMPSRFEPCGLNQMYSLAYGTPPVVRATGGLADTVVDCTPRTLADGSANGFSFGPPTAEAMLAAIDRAIEAWRDHDTWRRLQRSGMAHDWGWGAAARQYVDLYRSCLRGRR
;
A
#
# COMPACT_ATOMS: atom_id res chain seq x y z
N ALA A 1 6.87 -26.79 -13.87
CA ALA A 1 6.22 -26.34 -12.64
C ALA A 1 5.58 -24.98 -12.91
N THR A 2 4.35 -24.76 -12.44
CA THR A 2 3.58 -23.53 -12.62
C THR A 2 3.31 -22.89 -11.26
N ILE A 3 3.46 -21.57 -11.20
CA ILE A 3 3.17 -20.76 -10.01
C ILE A 3 2.23 -19.63 -10.44
N THR A 4 1.09 -19.50 -9.76
CA THR A 4 0.17 -18.38 -9.98
C THR A 4 0.34 -17.34 -8.87
N THR A 5 0.66 -16.10 -9.24
CA THR A 5 0.72 -14.98 -8.29
C THR A 5 -0.60 -14.21 -8.28
N ILE A 6 -1.16 -14.03 -7.09
CA ILE A 6 -2.37 -13.27 -6.83
C ILE A 6 -1.98 -11.84 -6.48
N HIS A 7 -2.31 -10.88 -7.35
CA HIS A 7 -2.15 -9.46 -7.05
C HIS A 7 -3.44 -8.82 -6.51
N ASN A 8 -4.60 -9.39 -6.85
CA ASN A 8 -5.89 -9.01 -6.31
C ASN A 8 -6.93 -10.12 -6.58
N LEU A 9 -7.99 -10.18 -5.77
CA LEU A 9 -9.10 -11.14 -5.93
C LEU A 9 -10.42 -10.54 -6.44
N ALA A 10 -10.51 -9.22 -6.59
CA ALA A 10 -11.72 -8.57 -7.09
C ALA A 10 -11.94 -8.83 -8.58
N PHE A 11 -10.86 -8.93 -9.37
CA PHE A 11 -10.91 -9.23 -10.80
C PHE A 11 -10.63 -10.71 -11.08
N GLN A 12 -11.68 -11.53 -11.11
CA GLN A 12 -11.55 -12.99 -11.21
C GLN A 12 -11.66 -13.54 -12.64
N GLY A 13 -12.00 -12.68 -13.61
CA GLY A 13 -12.29 -13.11 -14.98
C GLY A 13 -13.52 -14.01 -15.03
N LEU A 14 -14.67 -13.48 -14.57
CA LEU A 14 -15.93 -14.22 -14.52
C LEU A 14 -16.68 -14.16 -15.85
N PHE A 15 -17.03 -15.32 -16.41
CA PHE A 15 -17.78 -15.43 -17.66
C PHE A 15 -19.01 -16.35 -17.51
N PRO A 16 -20.07 -16.15 -18.30
CA PRO A 16 -21.18 -17.09 -18.35
C PRO A 16 -20.72 -18.49 -18.76
N MET A 17 -21.25 -19.55 -18.13
CA MET A 17 -20.95 -20.94 -18.49
C MET A 17 -21.18 -21.25 -19.97
N ALA A 18 -22.14 -20.59 -20.62
CA ALA A 18 -22.40 -20.74 -22.04
C ALA A 18 -21.20 -20.41 -22.93
N ARG A 19 -20.24 -19.58 -22.49
CA ARG A 19 -19.02 -19.22 -23.26
C ARG A 19 -17.97 -20.33 -23.32
N LEU A 20 -18.20 -21.44 -22.64
CA LEU A 20 -17.22 -22.48 -22.47
C LEU A 20 -16.83 -23.23 -23.75
N HIS A 21 -17.76 -23.42 -24.69
CA HIS A 21 -17.47 -24.05 -25.98
C HIS A 21 -16.41 -23.27 -26.78
N ALA A 22 -16.27 -21.97 -26.53
CA ALA A 22 -15.25 -21.15 -27.16
C ALA A 22 -13.84 -21.35 -26.57
N LEU A 23 -13.72 -22.05 -25.42
CA LEU A 23 -12.44 -22.34 -24.78
C LEU A 23 -11.84 -23.69 -25.19
N ASP A 24 -12.58 -24.50 -25.97
CA ASP A 24 -12.16 -25.83 -26.43
C ASP A 24 -11.65 -26.75 -25.30
N LEU A 25 -12.29 -26.64 -24.12
CA LEU A 25 -11.96 -27.44 -22.93
C LEU A 25 -12.85 -28.70 -22.84
N PRO A 26 -12.32 -29.82 -22.30
CA PRO A 26 -13.12 -31.02 -22.08
C PRO A 26 -14.21 -30.78 -21.04
N VAL A 27 -15.34 -31.49 -21.14
CA VAL A 27 -16.48 -31.38 -20.21
C VAL A 27 -16.06 -31.61 -18.75
N ALA A 28 -15.07 -32.46 -18.49
CA ALA A 28 -14.55 -32.69 -17.15
C ALA A 28 -13.94 -31.42 -16.50
N ALA A 29 -13.44 -30.48 -17.30
CA ALA A 29 -12.93 -29.20 -16.80
C ALA A 29 -14.04 -28.31 -16.20
N MET A 30 -15.31 -28.64 -16.41
CA MET A 30 -16.48 -27.93 -15.89
C MET A 30 -16.82 -28.27 -14.43
N ALA A 31 -16.04 -29.14 -13.81
CA ALA A 31 -16.26 -29.54 -12.43
C ALA A 31 -15.86 -28.43 -11.44
N ILE A 32 -16.30 -28.61 -10.18
CA ILE A 32 -15.86 -27.80 -9.05
C ILE A 32 -14.34 -27.89 -8.83
N ASP A 33 -13.70 -28.96 -9.29
CA ASP A 33 -12.23 -29.11 -9.29
C ASP A 33 -11.56 -28.58 -10.57
N GLY A 34 -12.32 -27.95 -11.47
CA GLY A 34 -11.88 -27.36 -12.73
C GLY A 34 -12.08 -25.84 -12.78
N VAL A 35 -12.81 -25.33 -13.77
CA VAL A 35 -13.00 -23.88 -14.01
C VAL A 35 -14.28 -23.29 -13.40
N GLU A 36 -15.18 -24.13 -12.90
CA GLU A 36 -16.48 -23.72 -12.37
C GLU A 36 -16.34 -22.87 -11.11
N PHE A 37 -17.15 -21.82 -11.03
CA PHE A 37 -17.23 -20.92 -9.90
C PHE A 37 -18.63 -20.32 -9.78
N HIS A 38 -19.46 -20.88 -8.90
CA HIS A 38 -20.83 -20.43 -8.60
C HIS A 38 -21.71 -20.22 -9.85
N GLY A 39 -21.73 -21.20 -10.74
CA GLY A 39 -22.51 -21.16 -11.99
C GLY A 39 -21.89 -20.29 -13.09
N LYS A 40 -20.62 -19.90 -12.93
CA LYS A 40 -19.81 -19.15 -13.91
C LYS A 40 -18.48 -19.85 -14.15
N ILE A 41 -17.78 -19.40 -15.18
CA ILE A 41 -16.36 -19.73 -15.40
C ILE A 41 -15.53 -18.68 -14.70
N SER A 42 -14.50 -19.08 -13.95
CA SER A 42 -13.52 -18.15 -13.35
C SER A 42 -12.11 -18.52 -13.77
N PHE A 43 -11.47 -17.63 -14.54
CA PHE A 43 -10.10 -17.83 -15.02
C PHE A 43 -9.11 -17.82 -13.86
N LEU A 44 -9.31 -16.93 -12.89
CA LEU A 44 -8.47 -16.89 -11.70
C LEU A 44 -8.60 -18.21 -10.94
N LYS A 45 -9.82 -18.67 -10.66
CA LYS A 45 -10.06 -19.93 -9.95
C LYS A 45 -9.39 -21.11 -10.65
N ALA A 46 -9.49 -21.20 -11.97
CA ALA A 46 -8.81 -22.24 -12.74
C ALA A 46 -7.29 -22.22 -12.54
N GLY A 47 -6.67 -21.03 -12.57
CA GLY A 47 -5.24 -20.86 -12.27
C GLY A 47 -4.89 -21.29 -10.85
N LEU A 48 -5.71 -20.93 -9.86
CA LEU A 48 -5.48 -21.30 -8.46
C LEU A 48 -5.62 -22.81 -8.21
N GLN A 49 -6.53 -23.45 -8.92
CA GLN A 49 -6.83 -24.87 -8.82
C GLN A 49 -5.73 -25.74 -9.43
N HIS A 50 -5.20 -25.35 -10.60
CA HIS A 50 -4.30 -26.19 -11.40
C HIS A 50 -2.82 -25.87 -11.23
N SER A 51 -2.45 -24.75 -10.62
CA SER A 51 -1.04 -24.41 -10.39
C SER A 51 -0.40 -25.25 -9.28
N ASP A 52 0.87 -25.61 -9.45
CA ASP A 52 1.62 -26.37 -8.43
C ASP A 52 1.72 -25.58 -7.13
N ARG A 53 2.01 -24.27 -7.22
CA ARG A 53 2.06 -23.33 -6.09
C ARG A 53 1.32 -22.03 -6.38
N LEU A 54 0.92 -21.36 -5.31
CA LEU A 54 0.28 -20.07 -5.29
C LEU A 54 1.16 -19.09 -4.52
N THR A 55 1.33 -17.91 -5.08
CA THR A 55 1.96 -16.78 -4.41
C THR A 55 1.00 -15.63 -4.30
N THR A 56 1.22 -14.75 -3.35
CA THR A 56 0.57 -13.44 -3.28
C THR A 56 1.55 -12.40 -2.77
N VAL A 57 1.22 -11.13 -2.91
CA VAL A 57 2.17 -10.02 -2.76
C VAL A 57 2.48 -9.60 -1.31
N SER A 58 1.96 -10.31 -0.31
CA SER A 58 2.38 -10.13 1.09
C SER A 58 1.99 -11.32 1.99
N PRO A 59 2.75 -11.61 3.07
CA PRO A 59 2.40 -12.63 4.06
C PRO A 59 1.06 -12.41 4.75
N THR A 60 0.74 -11.17 5.14
CA THR A 60 -0.54 -10.85 5.79
C THR A 60 -1.69 -11.02 4.80
N TYR A 61 -1.53 -10.57 3.56
CA TYR A 61 -2.55 -10.72 2.54
C TYR A 61 -2.83 -12.21 2.22
N ALA A 62 -1.82 -13.07 2.20
CA ALA A 62 -1.98 -14.53 2.10
C ALA A 62 -2.88 -15.13 3.19
N ARG A 63 -2.83 -14.58 4.41
CA ARG A 63 -3.71 -15.02 5.50
C ARG A 63 -5.11 -14.45 5.34
N GLU A 64 -5.22 -13.14 5.09
CA GLU A 64 -6.50 -12.43 4.97
C GLU A 64 -7.40 -13.05 3.87
N ILE A 65 -6.86 -13.36 2.69
CA ILE A 65 -7.65 -13.92 1.58
C ILE A 65 -8.21 -15.33 1.81
N CYS A 66 -7.77 -16.00 2.87
CA CYS A 66 -8.35 -17.26 3.29
C CYS A 66 -9.65 -17.06 4.10
N GLU A 67 -10.01 -15.83 4.43
CA GLU A 67 -11.22 -15.49 5.17
C GLU A 67 -12.37 -15.08 4.21
N PRO A 68 -13.63 -15.42 4.51
CA PRO A 68 -14.77 -15.11 3.63
C PRO A 68 -14.90 -13.62 3.29
N ALA A 69 -14.59 -12.74 4.25
CA ALA A 69 -14.69 -11.30 4.06
C ALA A 69 -13.72 -10.75 3.00
N HIS A 70 -12.62 -11.45 2.72
CA HIS A 70 -11.54 -10.97 1.85
C HIS A 70 -11.23 -11.90 0.67
N GLY A 71 -11.73 -13.13 0.67
CA GLY A 71 -11.45 -14.13 -0.36
C GLY A 71 -12.36 -14.07 -1.58
N PHE A 72 -13.40 -13.21 -1.58
CA PHE A 72 -14.32 -13.04 -2.72
C PHE A 72 -14.90 -14.38 -3.24
N GLY A 73 -15.26 -15.29 -2.33
CA GLY A 73 -15.77 -16.63 -2.66
C GLY A 73 -14.69 -17.67 -3.01
N LEU A 74 -13.42 -17.27 -3.08
CA LEU A 74 -12.27 -18.18 -3.28
C LEU A 74 -11.60 -18.57 -1.96
N ASP A 75 -12.08 -18.06 -0.83
CA ASP A 75 -11.48 -18.27 0.49
C ASP A 75 -11.39 -19.76 0.86
N GLY A 76 -12.42 -20.55 0.55
CA GLY A 76 -12.42 -22.00 0.78
C GLY A 76 -11.32 -22.71 -0.02
N LEU A 77 -11.18 -22.37 -1.30
CA LEU A 77 -10.11 -22.90 -2.15
C LEU A 77 -8.74 -22.48 -1.63
N LEU A 78 -8.54 -21.19 -1.35
CA LEU A 78 -7.26 -20.65 -0.88
C LEU A 78 -6.84 -21.27 0.45
N ARG A 79 -7.79 -21.44 1.38
CA ARG A 79 -7.57 -22.13 2.65
C ARG A 79 -7.18 -23.58 2.45
N HIS A 80 -7.88 -24.31 1.58
CA HIS A 80 -7.49 -25.67 1.20
C HIS A 80 -6.06 -25.72 0.65
N ARG A 81 -5.69 -24.81 -0.26
CA ARG A 81 -4.33 -24.76 -0.82
C ARG A 81 -3.28 -24.42 0.24
N ARG A 82 -3.57 -23.51 1.16
CA ARG A 82 -2.71 -23.15 2.30
C ARG A 82 -2.48 -24.34 3.25
N ASP A 83 -3.55 -25.05 3.59
CA ASP A 83 -3.53 -26.10 4.62
C ASP A 83 -2.99 -27.45 4.13
N ARG A 84 -2.69 -27.58 2.82
CA ARG A 84 -1.94 -28.75 2.31
C ARG A 84 -0.59 -28.85 3.01
N ARG A 85 -0.12 -30.07 3.24
CA ARG A 85 1.18 -30.36 3.89
C ARG A 85 2.36 -29.64 3.24
N SER A 86 2.28 -29.38 1.94
CA SER A 86 3.30 -28.66 1.17
C SER A 86 3.29 -27.14 1.36
N GLY A 87 2.24 -26.56 1.95
CA GLY A 87 2.07 -25.12 2.15
C GLY A 87 2.00 -24.38 0.82
N ASP A 88 0.94 -24.59 0.03
CA ASP A 88 0.97 -24.18 -1.38
C ASP A 88 0.66 -22.71 -1.60
N LEU A 89 0.16 -21.98 -0.60
CA LEU A 89 -0.06 -20.54 -0.67
C LEU A 89 1.01 -19.80 0.15
N VAL A 90 1.81 -18.99 -0.53
CA VAL A 90 2.92 -18.23 0.08
C VAL A 90 2.76 -16.74 -0.19
N GLY A 91 2.86 -15.91 0.85
CA GLY A 91 2.98 -14.46 0.67
C GLY A 91 4.44 -14.05 0.52
N ILE A 92 4.79 -13.42 -0.61
CA ILE A 92 6.10 -12.86 -0.87
C ILE A 92 5.93 -11.35 -1.02
N LEU A 93 6.51 -10.59 -0.10
CA LEU A 93 6.44 -9.14 -0.11
C LEU A 93 7.12 -8.57 -1.36
N ASN A 94 6.53 -7.53 -1.97
CA ASN A 94 7.15 -6.84 -3.10
C ASN A 94 8.41 -6.07 -2.68
N GLY A 95 9.19 -5.64 -3.70
CA GLY A 95 10.20 -4.59 -3.55
C GLY A 95 9.92 -3.40 -4.46
N ILE A 96 10.79 -2.40 -4.39
CA ILE A 96 10.76 -1.19 -5.23
C ILE A 96 12.02 -1.08 -6.10
N ASP A 97 11.97 -0.28 -7.16
CA ASP A 97 13.20 0.11 -7.88
C ASP A 97 13.90 1.23 -7.10
N THR A 98 14.91 0.85 -6.33
CA THR A 98 15.71 1.76 -5.49
C THR A 98 16.65 2.67 -6.30
N ARG A 99 16.71 2.54 -7.63
CA ARG A 99 17.43 3.51 -8.48
C ARG A 99 16.54 4.68 -8.90
N GLU A 100 15.25 4.42 -9.00
CA GLU A 100 14.23 5.42 -9.29
C GLU A 100 13.80 6.12 -7.99
N TRP A 101 13.56 5.33 -6.93
CA TRP A 101 13.08 5.80 -5.64
C TRP A 101 14.21 5.90 -4.61
N ASP A 102 15.12 6.86 -4.80
CA ASP A 102 16.20 7.17 -3.87
C ASP A 102 16.40 8.69 -3.72
N PRO A 103 16.13 9.29 -2.53
CA PRO A 103 16.29 10.72 -2.31
C PRO A 103 17.74 11.22 -2.50
N ALA A 104 18.75 10.34 -2.51
CA ALA A 104 20.14 10.73 -2.71
C ALA A 104 20.45 10.99 -4.20
N THR A 105 19.68 10.41 -5.12
CA THR A 105 19.91 10.52 -6.57
C THR A 105 18.71 11.08 -7.34
N ASP A 106 17.55 11.17 -6.71
CA ASP A 106 16.32 11.65 -7.32
C ASP A 106 16.48 13.08 -7.87
N ARG A 107 16.12 13.27 -9.14
CA ARG A 107 16.21 14.54 -9.86
C ARG A 107 14.91 15.33 -9.83
N SER A 108 13.82 14.71 -9.41
CA SER A 108 12.48 15.30 -9.34
C SER A 108 12.23 16.10 -8.06
N ILE A 109 13.17 16.06 -7.11
CA ILE A 109 13.08 16.73 -5.80
C ILE A 109 14.00 17.96 -5.75
N ALA A 110 13.61 18.96 -4.96
CA ALA A 110 14.30 20.25 -4.90
C ALA A 110 15.70 20.15 -4.28
N ALA A 111 15.88 19.27 -3.29
CA ALA A 111 17.17 19.02 -2.66
C ALA A 111 17.36 17.53 -2.41
N ARG A 112 18.46 16.97 -2.90
CA ARG A 112 18.83 15.57 -2.64
C ARG A 112 19.35 15.39 -1.23
N TYR A 113 19.03 14.25 -0.62
CA TYR A 113 19.40 13.95 0.76
C TYR A 113 19.53 12.45 0.99
N SER A 114 20.06 12.09 2.15
CA SER A 114 20.18 10.70 2.61
C SER A 114 19.82 10.62 4.08
N ALA A 115 19.81 9.41 4.65
CA ALA A 115 19.63 9.21 6.09
C ALA A 115 20.63 10.01 6.96
N ARG A 116 21.80 10.36 6.40
CA ARG A 116 22.85 11.17 7.06
C ARG A 116 22.62 12.68 6.93
N SER A 117 21.86 13.12 5.92
CA SER A 117 21.60 14.53 5.61
C SER A 117 20.10 14.87 5.63
N LEU A 118 19.32 14.15 6.43
CA LEU A 118 17.85 14.28 6.55
C LEU A 118 17.34 15.71 6.75
N ALA A 119 18.13 16.60 7.36
CA ALA A 119 17.75 18.01 7.53
C ALA A 119 17.45 18.72 6.19
N LEU A 120 18.07 18.28 5.09
CA LEU A 120 17.81 18.81 3.74
C LEU A 120 16.40 18.50 3.23
N LYS A 121 15.69 17.51 3.81
CA LYS A 121 14.29 17.20 3.50
C LYS A 121 13.37 18.41 3.67
N GLN A 122 13.69 19.33 4.59
CA GLN A 122 12.93 20.56 4.79
C GLN A 122 12.86 21.46 3.55
N LEU A 123 13.88 21.42 2.68
CA LEU A 123 13.89 22.17 1.42
C LEU A 123 12.83 21.60 0.45
N ASN A 124 12.66 20.28 0.42
CA ASN A 124 11.61 19.63 -0.36
C ASN A 124 10.22 19.93 0.20
N ARG A 125 10.09 20.00 1.53
CA ARG A 125 8.83 20.42 2.18
C ARG A 125 8.43 21.84 1.80
N ALA A 126 9.38 22.78 1.80
CA ALA A 126 9.14 24.15 1.36
C ALA A 126 8.75 24.23 -0.13
N ALA A 127 9.51 23.54 -1.00
CA ALA A 127 9.23 23.49 -2.44
C ALA A 127 7.87 22.85 -2.77
N LEU A 128 7.47 21.81 -2.02
CA LEU A 128 6.15 21.20 -2.15
C LEU A 128 5.04 22.18 -1.75
N GLY A 129 5.22 22.90 -0.64
CA GLY A 129 4.30 23.94 -0.19
C GLY A 129 4.11 25.03 -1.24
N GLU A 130 5.21 25.55 -1.79
CA GLU A 130 5.18 26.56 -2.86
C GLU A 130 4.50 26.03 -4.13
N ARG A 131 4.87 24.84 -4.61
CA ARG A 131 4.29 24.23 -5.82
C ARG A 131 2.78 24.03 -5.70
N LEU A 132 2.29 23.71 -4.50
CA LEU A 132 0.88 23.42 -4.25
C LEU A 132 0.09 24.60 -3.68
N GLY A 133 0.73 25.76 -3.43
CA GLY A 133 0.09 26.91 -2.80
C GLY A 133 -0.34 26.69 -1.35
N LEU A 134 0.29 25.73 -0.65
CA LEU A 134 -0.03 25.42 0.74
C LEU A 134 0.68 26.36 1.70
N ALA A 135 -0.06 26.92 2.66
CA ALA A 135 0.50 27.73 3.74
C ALA A 135 1.15 26.82 4.79
N LEU A 136 2.46 26.62 4.66
CA LEU A 136 3.28 25.80 5.56
C LEU A 136 4.13 26.67 6.48
N GLN A 137 3.93 26.56 7.80
CA GLN A 137 4.87 27.05 8.82
C GLN A 137 5.69 25.88 9.39
N ALA A 138 6.69 26.17 10.22
CA ALA A 138 7.53 25.14 10.84
C ALA A 138 6.68 24.11 11.62
N GLU A 139 5.70 24.57 12.39
CA GLU A 139 4.83 23.74 13.25
C GLU A 139 3.58 23.18 12.55
N THR A 140 3.50 23.29 11.22
CA THR A 140 2.34 22.84 10.44
C THR A 140 2.57 21.42 9.90
N PRO A 141 1.92 20.37 10.41
CA PRO A 141 2.14 19.03 9.87
C PRO A 141 1.58 18.89 8.44
N LEU A 142 2.40 18.40 7.51
CA LEU A 142 2.00 18.13 6.12
C LEU A 142 1.83 16.63 5.88
N LEU A 143 0.61 16.20 5.55
CA LEU A 143 0.32 14.83 5.15
C LEU A 143 0.24 14.76 3.62
N GLY A 144 1.04 13.86 3.05
CA GLY A 144 1.00 13.49 1.63
C GLY A 144 0.11 12.26 1.41
N MET A 145 -0.58 12.21 0.28
CA MET A 145 -1.33 11.02 -0.15
C MET A 145 -1.26 10.90 -1.67
N ILE A 146 -0.67 9.80 -2.14
CA ILE A 146 -0.68 9.42 -3.56
C ILE A 146 -1.45 8.13 -3.69
N SER A 147 -2.57 8.11 -4.39
CA SER A 147 -3.36 6.87 -4.54
C SER A 147 -4.43 6.98 -5.63
N ARG A 148 -5.02 5.85 -6.02
CA ARG A 148 -6.30 5.88 -6.75
C ARG A 148 -7.38 6.48 -5.86
N ILE A 149 -8.10 7.47 -6.35
CA ILE A 149 -9.20 8.14 -5.63
C ILE A 149 -10.44 7.25 -5.68
N THR A 150 -10.51 6.30 -4.75
CA THR A 150 -11.58 5.31 -4.64
C THR A 150 -11.90 5.03 -3.18
N SER A 151 -13.10 4.52 -2.88
CA SER A 151 -13.45 4.12 -1.51
C SER A 151 -12.58 2.96 -1.00
N GLN A 152 -12.13 2.07 -1.88
CA GLN A 152 -11.18 1.00 -1.53
C GLN A 152 -9.86 1.56 -0.94
N LYS A 153 -9.40 2.71 -1.44
CA LYS A 153 -8.19 3.41 -0.97
C LYS A 153 -8.44 4.39 0.18
N GLY A 154 -9.67 4.44 0.70
CA GLY A 154 -10.03 5.32 1.82
C GLY A 154 -10.14 6.79 1.44
N ALA A 155 -10.29 7.14 0.16
CA ALA A 155 -10.36 8.53 -0.28
C ALA A 155 -11.58 9.28 0.31
N ASP A 156 -12.70 8.58 0.46
CA ASP A 156 -13.89 9.04 1.17
C ASP A 156 -13.65 9.28 2.67
N LEU A 157 -12.85 8.41 3.30
CA LEU A 157 -12.51 8.48 4.72
C LEU A 157 -11.72 9.75 5.05
N VAL A 158 -10.77 10.12 4.20
CA VAL A 158 -9.97 11.34 4.38
C VAL A 158 -10.83 12.58 4.16
N ILE A 159 -11.75 12.57 3.19
CA ILE A 159 -12.71 13.68 3.01
C ILE A 159 -13.56 13.86 4.28
N GLU A 160 -14.04 12.77 4.87
CA GLU A 160 -14.83 12.80 6.12
C GLU A 160 -14.02 13.36 7.29
N ALA A 161 -12.75 12.94 7.44
CA ALA A 161 -11.86 13.40 8.50
C ALA A 161 -11.26 14.80 8.27
N ALA A 162 -11.41 15.39 7.08
CA ALA A 162 -10.72 16.62 6.72
C ALA A 162 -10.99 17.81 7.67
N PRO A 163 -12.24 18.09 8.12
CA PRO A 163 -12.47 19.20 9.07
C PRO A 163 -11.65 19.05 10.36
N GLU A 164 -11.60 17.83 10.90
CA GLU A 164 -10.85 17.47 12.10
C GLU A 164 -9.33 17.54 11.89
N LEU A 165 -8.84 17.12 10.71
CA LEU A 165 -7.42 17.28 10.33
C LEU A 165 -7.02 18.75 10.26
N LEU A 166 -7.87 19.59 9.65
CA LEU A 166 -7.62 21.02 9.53
C LEU A 166 -7.69 21.74 10.88
N ALA A 167 -8.53 21.27 11.80
CA ALA A 167 -8.60 21.79 13.17
C ALA A 167 -7.31 21.51 13.96
N ARG A 168 -6.63 20.40 13.68
CA ARG A 168 -5.28 20.08 14.21
C ARG A 168 -4.16 20.90 13.59
N GLY A 169 -4.49 21.79 12.66
CA GLY A 169 -3.52 22.61 11.92
C GLY A 169 -2.85 21.88 10.76
N ALA A 170 -3.25 20.66 10.44
CA ALA A 170 -2.63 19.87 9.38
C ALA A 170 -2.94 20.41 7.98
N ARG A 171 -2.12 20.00 7.01
CA ARG A 171 -2.23 20.31 5.59
C ARG A 171 -2.21 19.03 4.79
N LEU A 172 -2.92 19.02 3.66
CA LEU A 172 -3.05 17.84 2.81
C LEU A 172 -2.51 18.13 1.40
N ALA A 173 -1.56 17.30 0.96
CA ALA A 173 -1.11 17.24 -0.42
C ALA A 173 -1.55 15.90 -1.04
N VAL A 174 -2.52 15.95 -1.94
CA VAL A 174 -3.15 14.76 -2.54
C VAL A 174 -2.89 14.73 -4.04
N LEU A 175 -2.44 13.58 -4.54
CA LEU A 175 -2.27 13.30 -5.97
C LEU A 175 -2.95 11.98 -6.33
N GLY A 176 -3.78 11.99 -7.38
CA GLY A 176 -4.36 10.76 -7.90
C GLY A 176 -5.58 10.94 -8.79
N SER A 177 -6.12 9.84 -9.28
CA SER A 177 -7.36 9.81 -10.07
C SER A 177 -8.14 8.53 -9.80
N GLY A 178 -9.41 8.48 -10.18
CA GLY A 178 -10.26 7.31 -9.99
C GLY A 178 -11.74 7.59 -10.20
N ASP A 179 -12.53 7.45 -9.14
CA ASP A 179 -13.97 7.63 -9.16
C ASP A 179 -14.33 9.11 -9.33
N ALA A 180 -15.09 9.43 -10.38
CA ALA A 180 -15.44 10.81 -10.73
C ALA A 180 -16.20 11.55 -9.60
N GLY A 181 -17.04 10.84 -8.84
CA GLY A 181 -17.78 11.41 -7.71
C GLY A 181 -16.85 11.79 -6.55
N LEU A 182 -15.92 10.91 -6.20
CA LEU A 182 -14.91 11.20 -5.18
C LEU A 182 -13.92 12.28 -5.65
N GLU A 183 -13.51 12.28 -6.91
CA GLU A 183 -12.67 13.35 -7.47
C GLU A 183 -13.36 14.72 -7.37
N ALA A 184 -14.66 14.80 -7.69
CA ALA A 184 -15.42 16.04 -7.57
C ALA A 184 -15.49 16.52 -6.11
N ARG A 185 -15.68 15.61 -5.16
CA ARG A 185 -15.65 15.93 -3.72
C ARG A 185 -14.28 16.44 -3.26
N TRP A 186 -13.19 15.84 -3.74
CA TRP A 186 -11.82 16.31 -3.46
C TRP A 186 -11.55 17.70 -4.04
N ARG A 187 -11.93 17.95 -5.29
CA ARG A 187 -11.82 19.30 -5.90
C ARG A 187 -12.62 20.33 -5.12
N ALA A 188 -13.85 20.00 -4.71
CA ALA A 188 -14.68 20.89 -3.91
C ALA A 188 -14.09 21.15 -2.52
N LEU A 189 -13.51 20.15 -1.88
CA LEU A 189 -12.86 20.28 -0.58
C LEU A 189 -11.60 21.15 -0.67
N ALA A 190 -10.74 20.93 -1.67
CA ALA A 190 -9.57 21.75 -1.94
C ALA A 190 -9.96 23.21 -2.25
N GLY A 191 -11.00 23.43 -3.07
CA GLY A 191 -11.49 24.77 -3.38
C GLY A 191 -12.03 25.54 -2.18
N LYS A 192 -12.54 24.85 -1.13
CA LYS A 192 -12.97 25.47 0.13
C LYS A 192 -11.80 25.85 1.04
N HIS A 193 -10.66 25.19 0.90
CA HIS A 193 -9.48 25.35 1.75
C HIS A 193 -8.19 25.41 0.92
N PRO A 194 -8.05 26.35 -0.03
CA PRO A 194 -7.00 26.33 -1.05
C PRO A 194 -5.58 26.49 -0.48
N ASP A 195 -5.45 27.15 0.66
CA ASP A 195 -4.18 27.31 1.40
C ASP A 195 -3.88 26.12 2.33
N ARG A 196 -4.82 25.18 2.47
CA ARG A 196 -4.71 24.04 3.39
C ARG A 196 -4.78 22.65 2.77
N ILE A 197 -5.47 22.51 1.65
CA ILE A 197 -5.69 21.26 0.95
C ILE A 197 -5.41 21.49 -0.53
N ALA A 198 -4.43 20.76 -1.05
CA ALA A 198 -4.17 20.68 -2.47
C ALA A 198 -4.54 19.27 -2.96
N ALA A 199 -5.45 19.18 -3.93
CA ALA A 199 -5.85 17.93 -4.56
C ALA A 199 -5.60 17.99 -6.06
N GLN A 200 -4.47 17.46 -6.50
CA GLN A 200 -4.11 17.34 -7.90
C GLN A 200 -4.74 16.07 -8.48
N ILE A 201 -5.76 16.25 -9.32
CA ILE A 201 -6.42 15.11 -9.97
C ILE A 201 -5.70 14.76 -11.27
N GLY A 202 -5.24 13.51 -11.36
CA GLY A 202 -4.47 13.00 -12.50
C GLY A 202 -3.21 12.26 -12.07
N PHE A 203 -2.23 12.22 -12.96
CA PHE A 203 -0.91 11.65 -12.75
C PHE A 203 0.17 12.69 -13.04
N ASP A 204 1.10 12.86 -12.10
CA ASP A 204 2.26 13.73 -12.22
C ASP A 204 3.41 13.09 -11.44
N GLU A 205 4.32 12.45 -12.16
CA GLU A 205 5.43 11.69 -11.59
C GLU A 205 6.36 12.59 -10.78
N ALA A 206 6.72 13.77 -11.31
CA ALA A 206 7.57 14.71 -10.59
C ALA A 206 6.92 15.20 -9.29
N LEU A 207 5.60 15.39 -9.28
CA LEU A 207 4.87 15.73 -8.06
C LEU A 207 4.81 14.53 -7.10
N ALA A 208 4.65 13.30 -7.59
CA ALA A 208 4.66 12.11 -6.75
C ALA A 208 5.97 12.00 -5.95
N HIS A 209 7.11 12.12 -6.63
CA HIS A 209 8.44 12.16 -6.00
C HIS A 209 8.57 13.31 -5.00
N LEU A 210 8.11 14.51 -5.37
CA LEU A 210 8.18 15.66 -4.47
C LEU A 210 7.25 15.51 -3.25
N ILE A 211 6.10 14.84 -3.36
CA ILE A 211 5.23 14.52 -2.22
C ILE A 211 5.95 13.55 -1.29
N GLU A 212 6.52 12.46 -1.81
CA GLU A 212 7.29 11.51 -0.99
C GLU A 212 8.47 12.20 -0.29
N ALA A 213 9.17 13.10 -0.97
CA ALA A 213 10.30 13.85 -0.41
C ALA A 213 9.91 15.03 0.49
N GLY A 214 8.75 15.63 0.29
CA GLY A 214 8.36 16.89 0.93
C GLY A 214 7.34 16.76 2.05
N ALA A 215 6.50 15.72 2.04
CA ALA A 215 5.55 15.49 3.12
C ALA A 215 6.28 15.13 4.43
N ASP A 216 5.66 15.49 5.56
CA ASP A 216 6.10 15.05 6.87
C ASP A 216 5.65 13.60 7.10
N MET A 217 4.37 13.33 6.81
CA MET A 217 3.70 12.03 6.98
C MET A 217 3.09 11.57 5.67
N PHE A 218 3.04 10.26 5.43
CA PHE A 218 2.37 9.70 4.25
C PHE A 218 1.13 8.90 4.63
N LEU A 219 -0.05 9.31 4.15
CA LEU A 219 -1.33 8.75 4.57
C LEU A 219 -1.83 7.66 3.61
N MET A 220 -2.10 6.47 4.14
CA MET A 220 -2.56 5.30 3.37
C MET A 220 -3.73 4.59 4.08
N PRO A 221 -4.95 5.15 3.99
CA PRO A 221 -6.11 4.66 4.73
C PRO A 221 -6.85 3.54 3.99
N SER A 222 -6.13 2.74 3.20
CA SER A 222 -6.70 1.70 2.35
C SER A 222 -7.52 0.71 3.17
N ARG A 223 -8.80 0.53 2.81
CA ARG A 223 -9.65 -0.54 3.37
C ARG A 223 -9.16 -1.92 2.98
N PHE A 224 -8.37 -2.01 1.92
CA PHE A 224 -7.80 -3.25 1.42
C PHE A 224 -6.53 -2.92 0.64
N GLU A 225 -5.42 -3.57 0.92
CA GLU A 225 -4.16 -3.33 0.23
C GLU A 225 -3.31 -4.61 0.15
N PRO A 226 -3.36 -5.35 -0.97
CA PRO A 226 -2.60 -6.60 -1.12
C PRO A 226 -1.14 -6.47 -0.74
N CYS A 227 -0.49 -5.40 -1.22
CA CYS A 227 0.86 -5.03 -0.78
C CYS A 227 0.92 -3.53 -0.48
N GLY A 228 0.60 -2.70 -1.49
CA GLY A 228 0.96 -1.28 -1.48
C GLY A 228 2.46 -1.12 -1.71
N LEU A 229 2.86 -0.08 -2.45
CA LEU A 229 4.27 0.26 -2.64
C LEU A 229 4.64 1.59 -1.99
N ASN A 230 3.67 2.50 -1.82
CA ASN A 230 3.95 3.85 -1.33
C ASN A 230 4.44 3.90 0.11
N GLN A 231 4.14 2.90 0.93
CA GLN A 231 4.75 2.80 2.25
C GLN A 231 6.26 2.51 2.15
N MET A 232 6.69 1.73 1.16
CA MET A 232 8.13 1.51 0.92
C MET A 232 8.79 2.76 0.33
N TYR A 233 8.13 3.47 -0.58
CA TYR A 233 8.61 4.75 -1.11
C TYR A 233 8.75 5.79 0.02
N SER A 234 7.68 6.05 0.77
CA SER A 234 7.69 6.99 1.88
C SER A 234 8.73 6.63 2.94
N LEU A 235 8.88 5.36 3.32
CA LEU A 235 9.94 4.90 4.23
C LEU A 235 11.35 5.13 3.65
N ALA A 236 11.58 4.85 2.37
CA ALA A 236 12.84 5.13 1.68
C ALA A 236 13.19 6.63 1.64
N TYR A 237 12.17 7.49 1.60
CA TYR A 237 12.31 8.95 1.60
C TYR A 237 12.32 9.56 3.01
N GLY A 238 12.24 8.75 4.07
CA GLY A 238 12.19 9.25 5.45
C GLY A 238 10.90 10.03 5.73
N THR A 239 9.78 9.56 5.19
CA THR A 239 8.43 10.08 5.41
C THR A 239 7.63 8.98 6.12
N PRO A 240 7.56 8.99 7.46
CA PRO A 240 6.87 7.95 8.21
C PRO A 240 5.40 7.83 7.79
N PRO A 241 4.94 6.62 7.41
CA PRO A 241 3.58 6.44 6.92
C PRO A 241 2.58 6.25 8.07
N VAL A 242 1.35 6.72 7.87
CA VAL A 242 0.17 6.43 8.69
C VAL A 242 -0.76 5.54 7.88
N VAL A 243 -0.89 4.28 8.28
CA VAL A 243 -1.52 3.23 7.46
C VAL A 243 -2.62 2.49 8.21
N ARG A 244 -3.62 1.99 7.47
CA ARG A 244 -4.46 0.93 8.02
C ARG A 244 -3.64 -0.37 8.05
N ALA A 245 -3.67 -1.10 9.16
CA ALA A 245 -3.01 -2.41 9.26
C ALA A 245 -3.75 -3.47 8.41
N THR A 246 -3.35 -3.59 7.14
CA THR A 246 -3.90 -4.59 6.19
C THR A 246 -2.88 -4.98 5.14
N GLY A 247 -2.93 -6.23 4.69
CA GLY A 247 -2.04 -6.81 3.69
C GLY A 247 -0.58 -6.35 3.86
N GLY A 248 0.07 -5.91 2.79
CA GLY A 248 1.49 -5.52 2.86
C GLY A 248 1.78 -4.28 3.69
N LEU A 249 0.78 -3.43 3.99
CA LEU A 249 0.98 -2.31 4.91
C LEU A 249 1.30 -2.83 6.32
N ALA A 250 0.57 -3.85 6.78
CA ALA A 250 0.84 -4.49 8.07
C ALA A 250 2.16 -5.28 8.11
N ASP A 251 2.67 -5.72 6.94
CA ASP A 251 3.95 -6.44 6.84
C ASP A 251 5.18 -5.51 6.79
N THR A 252 4.99 -4.23 6.46
CA THR A 252 6.08 -3.25 6.22
C THR A 252 6.14 -2.14 7.25
N VAL A 253 5.00 -1.73 7.81
CA VAL A 253 4.90 -0.64 8.77
C VAL A 253 4.86 -1.21 10.18
N VAL A 254 5.90 -0.89 10.95
CA VAL A 254 6.00 -1.21 12.37
C VAL A 254 5.48 -0.01 13.16
N ASP A 255 4.33 -0.19 13.81
CA ASP A 255 3.66 0.85 14.57
C ASP A 255 4.56 1.43 15.68
N CYS A 256 4.49 2.74 15.85
CA CYS A 256 5.21 3.48 16.87
C CYS A 256 4.59 3.25 18.25
N THR A 257 5.24 2.40 19.05
CA THR A 257 4.87 2.07 20.42
C THR A 257 6.09 2.23 21.32
N PRO A 258 5.95 2.33 22.66
CA PRO A 258 7.12 2.38 23.55
C PRO A 258 8.09 1.22 23.34
N ARG A 259 7.58 0.03 23.03
CA ARG A 259 8.39 -1.17 22.78
C ARG A 259 9.18 -1.06 21.48
N THR A 260 8.51 -0.76 20.37
CA THR A 260 9.12 -0.70 19.02
C THR A 260 10.01 0.54 18.86
N LEU A 261 9.75 1.60 19.63
CA LEU A 261 10.69 2.70 19.77
C LEU A 261 11.93 2.27 20.56
N ALA A 262 11.79 1.49 21.64
CA ALA A 262 12.94 1.07 22.45
C ALA A 262 13.89 0.13 21.69
N ASP A 263 13.37 -0.80 20.88
CA ASP A 263 14.19 -1.71 20.06
C ASP A 263 14.63 -1.12 18.71
N GLY A 264 14.14 0.07 18.35
CA GLY A 264 14.51 0.79 17.13
C GLY A 264 13.83 0.28 15.86
N SER A 265 12.83 -0.61 15.97
CA SER A 265 12.10 -1.15 14.83
C SER A 265 10.97 -0.25 14.32
N ALA A 266 10.43 0.65 15.15
CA ALA A 266 9.33 1.53 14.76
C ALA A 266 9.68 2.37 13.53
N ASN A 267 8.78 2.44 12.57
CA ASN A 267 8.99 3.18 11.32
C ASN A 267 7.74 3.93 10.81
N GLY A 268 6.58 3.77 11.45
CA GLY A 268 5.35 4.48 11.09
C GLY A 268 4.24 4.29 12.12
N PHE A 269 3.00 4.52 11.71
CA PHE A 269 1.82 4.46 12.56
C PHE A 269 0.75 3.61 11.90
N SER A 270 0.20 2.67 12.65
CA SER A 270 -0.87 1.80 12.18
C SER A 270 -2.20 2.11 12.86
N PHE A 271 -3.31 1.92 12.14
CA PHE A 271 -4.66 2.02 12.71
C PHE A 271 -5.60 0.93 12.20
N GLY A 272 -6.68 0.75 12.95
CA GLY A 272 -7.82 -0.11 12.63
C GLY A 272 -8.88 0.06 13.73
N PRO A 273 -10.19 -0.07 13.43
CA PRO A 273 -10.85 -0.36 12.14
C PRO A 273 -10.74 0.79 11.11
N PRO A 274 -11.20 0.63 9.84
CA PRO A 274 -11.13 1.67 8.82
C PRO A 274 -12.20 2.76 9.01
N THR A 275 -12.12 3.48 10.13
CA THR A 275 -13.01 4.59 10.51
C THR A 275 -12.24 5.89 10.60
N ALA A 276 -12.95 7.02 10.42
CA ALA A 276 -12.33 8.34 10.50
C ALA A 276 -11.73 8.57 11.89
N GLU A 277 -12.42 8.14 12.94
CA GLU A 277 -11.97 8.20 14.33
C GLU A 277 -10.63 7.45 14.56
N ALA A 278 -10.53 6.19 14.14
CA ALA A 278 -9.31 5.41 14.32
C ALA A 278 -8.14 5.99 13.51
N MET A 279 -8.41 6.49 12.31
CA MET A 279 -7.41 7.18 11.48
C MET A 279 -6.93 8.46 12.15
N LEU A 280 -7.85 9.29 12.66
CA LEU A 280 -7.52 10.54 13.36
C LEU A 280 -6.69 10.26 14.63
N ALA A 281 -7.03 9.22 15.40
CA ALA A 281 -6.26 8.84 16.58
C ALA A 281 -4.81 8.44 16.25
N ALA A 282 -4.58 7.74 15.14
CA ALA A 282 -3.21 7.44 14.70
C ALA A 282 -2.48 8.67 14.15
N ILE A 283 -3.18 9.58 13.48
CA ILE A 283 -2.62 10.86 13.05
C ILE A 283 -2.26 11.73 14.26
N ASP A 284 -3.04 11.71 15.34
CA ASP A 284 -2.73 12.43 16.58
C ASP A 284 -1.43 11.92 17.20
N ARG A 285 -1.24 10.59 17.29
CA ARG A 285 0.05 9.99 17.70
C ARG A 285 1.19 10.40 16.77
N ALA A 286 0.95 10.43 15.47
CA ALA A 286 1.96 10.81 14.49
C ALA A 286 2.37 12.29 14.62
N ILE A 287 1.41 13.19 14.82
CA ILE A 287 1.66 14.63 15.05
C ILE A 287 2.42 14.84 16.38
N GLU A 288 2.05 14.13 17.44
CA GLU A 288 2.77 14.19 18.72
C GLU A 288 4.23 13.75 18.57
N ALA A 289 4.46 12.61 17.92
CA ALA A 289 5.80 12.10 17.64
C ALA A 289 6.58 13.01 16.68
N TRP A 290 5.92 13.69 15.73
CA TRP A 290 6.55 14.63 14.80
C TRP A 290 7.06 15.90 15.51
N ARG A 291 6.33 16.36 16.54
CA ARG A 291 6.76 17.46 17.41
C ARG A 291 7.97 17.10 18.26
N ASP A 292 8.12 15.83 18.64
CA ASP A 292 9.36 15.31 19.22
C ASP A 292 10.39 15.00 18.12
N HIS A 293 11.21 16.00 17.79
CA HIS A 293 12.20 15.89 16.71
C HIS A 293 13.21 14.73 16.86
N ASP A 294 13.47 14.24 18.06
CA ASP A 294 14.40 13.14 18.27
C ASP A 294 13.72 11.80 18.01
N THR A 295 12.50 11.62 18.53
CA THR A 295 11.65 10.48 18.18
C THR A 295 11.39 10.43 16.68
N TRP A 296 11.02 11.55 16.06
CA TRP A 296 10.75 11.61 14.62
C TRP A 296 11.96 11.20 13.78
N ARG A 297 13.15 11.75 14.10
CA ARG A 297 14.39 11.39 13.39
C ARG A 297 14.73 9.92 13.50
N ARG A 298 14.42 9.28 14.63
CA ARG A 298 14.61 7.82 14.80
C ARG A 298 13.67 7.03 13.90
N LEU A 299 12.40 7.41 13.81
CA LEU A 299 11.42 6.78 12.89
C LEU A 299 11.87 6.89 11.43
N GLN A 300 12.27 8.10 11.00
CA GLN A 300 12.75 8.34 9.64
C GLN A 300 13.96 7.47 9.30
N ARG A 301 14.97 7.44 10.18
CA ARG A 301 16.19 6.64 9.96
C ARG A 301 15.91 5.14 9.97
N SER A 302 15.02 4.68 10.84
CA SER A 302 14.59 3.27 10.86
C SER A 302 13.98 2.88 9.51
N GLY A 303 13.04 3.66 9.00
CA GLY A 303 12.43 3.44 7.68
C GLY A 303 13.44 3.43 6.53
N MET A 304 14.36 4.41 6.51
CA MET A 304 15.37 4.54 5.45
C MET A 304 16.48 3.48 5.51
N ALA A 305 16.68 2.81 6.65
CA ALA A 305 17.72 1.79 6.81
C ALA A 305 17.32 0.42 6.23
N HIS A 306 16.04 0.21 5.96
CA HIS A 306 15.54 -1.05 5.40
C HIS A 306 15.90 -1.20 3.91
N ASP A 307 16.24 -2.42 3.50
CA ASP A 307 16.39 -2.77 2.08
C ASP A 307 15.01 -3.03 1.47
N TRP A 308 14.46 -2.02 0.82
CA TRP A 308 13.17 -2.10 0.11
C TRP A 308 13.29 -2.69 -1.31
N GLY A 309 14.50 -3.05 -1.75
CA GLY A 309 14.73 -3.55 -3.10
C GLY A 309 14.18 -4.96 -3.34
N TRP A 310 14.12 -5.35 -4.62
CA TRP A 310 13.63 -6.67 -5.04
C TRP A 310 14.51 -7.86 -4.63
N GLY A 311 15.73 -7.62 -4.11
CA GLY A 311 16.70 -8.68 -3.85
C GLY A 311 16.19 -9.78 -2.92
N ALA A 312 15.52 -9.41 -1.82
CA ALA A 312 14.96 -10.37 -0.87
C ALA A 312 13.78 -11.16 -1.47
N ALA A 313 12.85 -10.47 -2.14
CA ALA A 313 11.70 -11.09 -2.80
C ALA A 313 12.15 -12.07 -3.90
N ALA A 314 13.10 -11.66 -4.75
CA ALA A 314 13.62 -12.48 -5.84
C ALA A 314 14.24 -13.78 -5.34
N ARG A 315 14.99 -13.75 -4.22
CA ARG A 315 15.53 -14.97 -3.58
C ARG A 315 14.40 -15.91 -3.15
N GLN A 316 13.34 -15.40 -2.52
CA GLN A 316 12.19 -16.20 -2.10
C GLN A 316 11.48 -16.85 -3.31
N TYR A 317 11.30 -16.12 -4.40
CA TYR A 317 10.74 -16.69 -5.63
C TYR A 317 11.62 -17.81 -6.20
N VAL A 318 12.95 -17.59 -6.27
CA VAL A 318 13.90 -18.61 -6.75
C VAL A 318 13.83 -19.89 -5.91
N ASP A 319 13.80 -19.76 -4.59
CA ASP A 319 13.72 -20.91 -3.68
C ASP A 319 12.37 -21.64 -3.81
N LEU A 320 11.28 -20.90 -4.01
CA LEU A 320 9.97 -21.49 -4.30
C LEU A 320 9.99 -22.29 -5.62
N TYR A 321 10.51 -21.73 -6.71
CA TYR A 321 10.63 -22.45 -7.99
C TYR A 321 11.48 -23.71 -7.87
N ARG A 322 12.61 -23.65 -7.14
CA ARG A 322 13.45 -24.83 -6.86
C ARG A 322 12.69 -25.89 -6.07
N SER A 323 11.87 -25.51 -5.10
CA SER A 323 11.05 -26.45 -4.33
C SER A 323 10.04 -27.20 -5.23
N CYS A 324 9.42 -26.50 -6.20
CA CYS A 324 8.49 -27.11 -7.14
C CYS A 324 9.15 -28.13 -8.07
N LEU A 325 10.41 -27.89 -8.47
CA LEU A 325 11.17 -28.82 -9.32
C LEU A 325 11.58 -30.09 -8.56
N ARG A 326 11.87 -29.99 -7.25
CA ARG A 326 12.25 -31.15 -6.42
C ARG A 326 11.08 -32.06 -6.12
N GLY A 327 9.90 -31.51 -5.84
CA GLY A 327 8.70 -32.30 -5.52
C GLY A 327 8.06 -33.05 -6.71
N ARG A 328 8.62 -32.90 -7.93
CA ARG A 328 8.21 -33.62 -9.14
C ARG A 328 9.05 -34.86 -9.45
N ARG A 329 10.12 -35.12 -8.68
CA ARG A 329 10.91 -36.35 -8.72
C ARG A 329 10.39 -37.31 -7.65
#